data_AF-A0A2G9I705-F1
#
_entry.id   AF-A0A2G9I705-F1
#
_cell.length_a   1.000
_cell.length_b   1.000
_cell.length_c   1.000
_cell.angle_alpha   90.00
_cell.angle_beta   90.00
_cell.angle_gamma   90.00
#
_symmetry.space_group_name_H-M   'P 1'
#
loop_
_entity.id
_entity.type
_entity.pdbx_description
1 polymer ?
#
loop_
_entity_poly.entity_id
_entity_poly.type
_entity_poly.pdbx_seq_one_letter_code
_entity_poly.pdbx_strand_id
1 'polypeptide(L)'
;MAKRFEKYQIDLLKAAFEESENLTNEKKIYLARVTRLSIRQIASWFNQKRAQKREKESRGELERINTELKKTLQQQKEQEMQLQNELQQNQNREAELQEENRHLKHWLSIIICSLIICSISGCL
;
A
#
# COMPACT_ATOMS: atom_id res chain seq x y z
N MET A 1 40.00 11.32 -7.46
CA MET A 1 39.66 10.28 -8.45
C MET A 1 39.66 8.92 -7.76
N ALA A 2 38.56 8.15 -7.81
CA ALA A 2 38.58 6.78 -7.32
C ALA A 2 39.48 5.94 -8.23
N LYS A 3 40.52 5.32 -7.66
CA LYS A 3 41.44 4.46 -8.42
C LYS A 3 40.65 3.26 -8.96
N ARG A 4 40.41 3.22 -10.27
CA ARG A 4 39.64 2.16 -10.93
C ARG A 4 40.50 0.89 -10.93
N PHE A 5 40.02 -0.19 -10.33
CA PHE A 5 40.69 -1.48 -10.39
C PHE A 5 40.57 -2.08 -11.78
N GLU A 6 41.55 -2.88 -12.16
CA GLU A 6 41.52 -3.63 -13.41
C GLU A 6 40.43 -4.69 -13.37
N LYS A 7 39.95 -5.10 -14.56
CA LYS A 7 38.85 -6.05 -14.67
C LYS A 7 39.15 -7.37 -13.94
N TYR A 8 40.36 -7.92 -14.12
CA TYR A 8 40.77 -9.16 -13.46
C TYR A 8 40.76 -9.04 -11.92
N GLN A 9 41.14 -7.88 -11.37
CA GLN A 9 41.11 -7.62 -9.93
C GLN A 9 39.68 -7.60 -9.42
N ILE A 10 38.79 -6.92 -10.16
CA ILE A 10 37.36 -6.86 -9.83
C ILE A 10 36.73 -8.27 -9.87
N ASP A 11 37.05 -9.07 -10.88
CA ASP A 11 36.47 -10.40 -11.04
C ASP A 11 36.93 -11.35 -9.92
N LEU A 12 38.21 -11.30 -9.51
CA LEU A 12 38.71 -12.04 -8.35
C LEU A 12 38.06 -11.59 -7.03
N LEU A 13 37.90 -10.28 -6.83
CA LEU A 13 37.23 -9.74 -5.63
C LEU A 13 35.76 -10.12 -5.58
N LYS A 14 35.06 -10.15 -6.73
CA LYS A 14 33.68 -10.62 -6.82
C LYS A 14 33.56 -12.10 -6.51
N ALA A 15 34.39 -12.96 -7.11
CA ALA A 15 34.35 -14.39 -6.85
C ALA A 15 34.60 -14.69 -5.36
N ALA A 16 35.59 -14.02 -4.76
CA ALA A 16 35.84 -14.15 -3.32
C ALA A 16 34.69 -13.61 -2.44
N PHE A 17 33.96 -12.59 -2.90
CA PHE A 17 32.79 -12.06 -2.18
C PHE A 17 31.58 -13.00 -2.27
N GLU A 18 31.42 -13.68 -3.40
CA GLU A 18 30.38 -14.71 -3.60
C GLU A 18 30.65 -15.94 -2.73
N GLU A 19 31.92 -16.32 -2.54
CA GLU A 19 32.31 -17.35 -1.57
C GLU A 19 32.05 -16.90 -0.11
N SER A 20 32.44 -15.68 0.24
CA SER A 20 32.20 -15.11 1.56
C SER A 20 32.19 -13.58 1.55
N GLU A 21 31.12 -13.00 2.06
CA GLU A 21 30.99 -11.53 2.21
C GLU A 21 31.93 -10.94 3.26
N ASN A 22 32.41 -11.79 4.18
CA ASN A 22 33.29 -11.42 5.28
C ASN A 22 34.68 -12.03 5.06
N LEU A 23 35.68 -11.17 4.90
CA LEU A 23 37.04 -11.61 4.68
C LEU A 23 37.73 -12.03 5.98
N THR A 24 38.20 -13.27 6.02
CA THR A 24 39.21 -13.72 6.98
C THR A 24 40.56 -13.06 6.70
N ASN A 25 41.44 -13.02 7.70
CA ASN A 25 42.78 -12.43 7.54
C ASN A 25 43.61 -13.17 6.48
N GLU A 26 43.50 -14.51 6.43
CA GLU A 26 44.17 -15.34 5.42
C GLU A 26 43.71 -15.00 4.00
N LYS A 27 42.39 -14.87 3.79
CA LYS A 27 41.84 -14.51 2.48
C LYS A 27 42.24 -13.09 2.06
N LYS A 28 42.35 -12.14 3.00
CA LYS A 28 42.90 -10.80 2.72
C LYS A 28 44.34 -10.86 2.22
N ILE A 29 45.19 -11.64 2.88
CA ILE A 29 46.60 -11.80 2.51
C ILE A 29 46.71 -12.46 1.12
N TYR A 30 45.93 -13.52 0.89
CA TYR A 30 45.87 -14.19 -0.41
C TYR A 30 45.44 -13.22 -1.52
N LEU A 31 44.34 -12.50 -1.33
CA LEU A 31 43.82 -11.53 -2.30
C LEU A 31 44.82 -10.42 -2.58
N ALA A 32 45.52 -9.92 -1.56
CA ALA A 32 46.56 -8.91 -1.73
C ALA A 32 47.71 -9.40 -2.61
N ARG A 33 48.13 -10.67 -2.46
CA ARG A 33 49.17 -11.28 -3.30
C ARG A 33 48.74 -11.41 -4.75
N VAL A 34 47.55 -11.97 -5.01
CA VAL A 34 47.10 -12.26 -6.38
C VAL A 34 46.63 -11.02 -7.14
N THR A 35 46.02 -10.05 -6.46
CA THR A 35 45.52 -8.82 -7.09
C THR A 35 46.55 -7.70 -7.11
N ARG A 36 47.63 -7.81 -6.32
CA ARG A 36 48.60 -6.73 -6.04
C ARG A 36 47.96 -5.48 -5.43
N LEU A 37 46.80 -5.61 -4.81
CA LEU A 37 46.13 -4.55 -4.07
C LEU A 37 46.56 -4.55 -2.61
N SER A 38 46.55 -3.38 -1.98
CA SER A 38 46.74 -3.30 -0.54
C SER A 38 45.54 -3.89 0.21
N ILE A 39 45.80 -4.43 1.41
CA ILE A 39 44.76 -4.94 2.31
C ILE A 39 43.68 -3.88 2.57
N ARG A 40 44.07 -2.60 2.68
CA ARG A 40 43.14 -1.48 2.86
C ARG A 40 42.20 -1.30 1.66
N GLN A 41 42.72 -1.40 0.43
CA GLN A 41 41.90 -1.32 -0.78
C GLN A 41 40.91 -2.48 -0.86
N ILE A 42 41.35 -3.70 -0.54
CA ILE A 42 40.51 -4.89 -0.52
C ILE A 42 39.39 -4.73 0.53
N ALA A 43 39.74 -4.34 1.76
CA ALA A 43 38.77 -4.11 2.82
C ALA A 43 37.75 -3.02 2.46
N SER A 44 38.22 -1.91 1.88
CA SER A 44 37.36 -0.83 1.40
C SER A 44 36.38 -1.31 0.32
N TRP A 45 36.85 -2.11 -0.64
CA TRP A 45 36.00 -2.66 -1.68
C TRP A 45 34.93 -3.60 -1.13
N PHE A 46 35.29 -4.49 -0.20
CA PHE A 46 34.33 -5.38 0.46
C PHE A 46 33.29 -4.61 1.28
N ASN A 47 33.71 -3.57 2.01
CA ASN A 47 32.80 -2.70 2.75
C ASN A 47 31.80 -2.01 1.82
N GLN A 48 32.30 -1.44 0.71
CA GLN A 48 31.46 -0.81 -0.30
C GLN A 48 30.50 -1.81 -0.95
N LYS A 49 30.97 -3.03 -1.25
CA LYS A 49 30.15 -4.08 -1.84
C LYS A 49 29.02 -4.52 -0.92
N ARG A 50 29.30 -4.69 0.38
CA ARG A 50 28.27 -4.97 1.40
C ARG A 50 27.28 -3.81 1.54
N ALA A 51 27.76 -2.57 1.50
CA ALA A 51 26.89 -1.39 1.54
C ALA A 51 25.93 -1.36 0.33
N GLN A 52 26.45 -1.58 -0.88
CA GLN A 52 25.64 -1.66 -2.10
C GLN A 52 24.63 -2.80 -2.06
N LYS A 53 25.01 -3.96 -1.52
CA LYS A 53 24.10 -5.10 -1.34
C LYS A 53 22.93 -4.71 -0.44
N ARG A 54 23.22 -4.15 0.75
CA ARG A 54 22.18 -3.67 1.69
C ARG A 54 21.29 -2.61 1.06
N GLU A 55 21.88 -1.64 0.36
CA GLU A 55 21.13 -0.59 -0.31
C GLU A 55 20.17 -1.17 -1.37
N LYS A 56 20.64 -2.14 -2.17
CA LYS A 56 19.81 -2.82 -3.17
C LYS A 56 18.66 -3.60 -2.50
N GLU A 57 18.93 -4.28 -1.41
CA GLU A 57 17.92 -5.01 -0.63
C GLU A 57 16.88 -4.06 -0.04
N SER A 58 17.32 -2.99 0.64
CA SER A 58 16.42 -1.98 1.20
C SER A 58 15.58 -1.29 0.13
N ARG A 59 16.17 -0.98 -1.04
CA ARG A 59 15.44 -0.42 -2.17
C ARG A 59 14.39 -1.39 -2.70
N GLY A 60 14.76 -2.67 -2.88
CA GLY A 60 13.82 -3.70 -3.34
C GLY A 60 12.65 -3.88 -2.37
N GLU A 61 12.91 -3.83 -1.07
CA GLU A 61 11.86 -3.90 -0.05
C GLU A 61 10.96 -2.65 -0.07
N LEU A 62 11.55 -1.46 -0.19
CA LEU A 62 10.80 -0.21 -0.30
C LEU A 62 9.91 -0.18 -1.55
N GLU A 63 10.40 -0.70 -2.68
CA GLU A 63 9.62 -0.83 -3.92
C GLU A 63 8.42 -1.77 -3.73
N ARG A 64 8.59 -2.92 -3.05
CA ARG A 64 7.50 -3.84 -2.72
C ARG A 64 6.45 -3.17 -1.83
N ILE A 65 6.87 -2.56 -0.72
CA ILE A 65 5.97 -1.87 0.20
C ILE A 65 5.19 -0.77 -0.52
N ASN A 66 5.85 0.01 -1.39
CA ASN A 66 5.19 1.05 -2.17
C ASN A 66 4.14 0.46 -3.12
N THR A 67 4.42 -0.66 -3.78
CA THR A 67 3.44 -1.32 -4.65
C THR A 67 2.23 -1.84 -3.86
N GLU A 68 2.44 -2.36 -2.66
CA GLU A 68 1.35 -2.84 -1.80
C GLU A 68 0.48 -1.70 -1.29
N LEU A 69 1.12 -0.63 -0.78
CA LEU A 69 0.41 0.57 -0.31
C LEU A 69 -0.45 1.19 -1.41
N LYS A 70 0.03 1.23 -2.65
CA LYS A 70 -0.75 1.73 -3.79
C LYS A 70 -1.98 0.88 -4.07
N LYS A 71 -1.88 -0.44 -3.98
CA LYS A 71 -3.02 -1.35 -4.17
C LYS A 71 -4.05 -1.15 -3.06
N THR A 72 -3.63 -1.11 -1.80
CA THR A 72 -4.52 -0.90 -0.65
C THR A 72 -5.22 0.44 -0.75
N LEU A 73 -4.50 1.51 -1.12
CA LEU A 73 -5.10 2.83 -1.31
C LEU A 73 -6.16 2.83 -2.42
N GLN A 74 -5.91 2.11 -3.52
CA GLN A 74 -6.87 2.00 -4.61
C GLN A 74 -8.13 1.24 -4.17
N GLN A 75 -7.97 0.12 -3.46
CA GLN A 75 -9.08 -0.65 -2.91
C GLN A 75 -9.91 0.17 -1.93
N GLN A 76 -9.27 0.94 -1.06
CA GLN A 76 -9.98 1.82 -0.12
C GLN A 76 -10.80 2.89 -0.83
N LYS A 77 -10.26 3.51 -1.89
CA LYS A 77 -11.01 4.48 -2.70
C LYS A 77 -12.22 3.86 -3.39
N GLU A 78 -12.07 2.64 -3.92
CA GLU A 78 -13.17 1.91 -4.53
C GLU A 78 -14.26 1.57 -3.51
N GLN A 79 -13.88 1.10 -2.33
CA GLN A 79 -14.81 0.85 -1.23
C GLN A 79 -15.53 2.12 -0.76
N GLU A 80 -14.81 3.23 -0.62
CA GLU A 80 -15.40 4.51 -0.23
C GLU A 80 -16.44 4.98 -1.26
N MET A 81 -16.13 4.85 -2.55
CA MET A 81 -17.06 5.20 -3.63
C MET A 81 -18.31 4.30 -3.62
N GLN A 82 -18.15 3.01 -3.36
CA GLN A 82 -19.27 2.08 -3.23
C GLN A 82 -20.18 2.47 -2.06
N LEU A 83 -19.60 2.73 -0.89
CA LEU A 83 -20.34 3.14 0.30
C LEU A 83 -21.06 4.47 0.10
N GLN A 84 -20.44 5.43 -0.59
CA GLN A 84 -21.10 6.70 -0.93
C GLN A 84 -22.31 6.50 -1.85
N ASN A 85 -22.19 5.61 -2.84
CA ASN A 85 -23.31 5.29 -3.73
C ASN A 85 -24.45 4.58 -2.97
N GLU A 86 -24.13 3.60 -2.14
CA GLU A 86 -25.12 2.92 -1.29
C GLU A 86 -25.82 3.88 -0.33
N LEU A 87 -25.05 4.79 0.29
CA LEU A 87 -25.62 5.82 1.16
C LEU A 87 -26.60 6.72 0.41
N GLN A 88 -26.24 7.16 -0.80
CA GLN A 88 -27.10 7.98 -1.63
C GLN A 88 -28.39 7.23 -2.03
N GLN A 89 -28.27 5.96 -2.40
CA GLN A 89 -29.44 5.13 -2.74
C GLN A 89 -30.38 4.96 -1.54
N ASN A 90 -29.82 4.70 -0.36
CA ASN A 90 -30.61 4.58 0.87
C ASN A 90 -31.31 5.89 1.22
N GLN A 91 -30.63 7.03 1.08
CA GLN A 91 -31.24 8.35 1.27
C GLN A 91 -32.40 8.60 0.31
N ASN A 92 -32.23 8.25 -0.97
CA ASN A 92 -33.30 8.39 -1.97
C ASN A 92 -34.51 7.53 -1.59
N ARG A 93 -34.27 6.27 -1.23
CA ARG A 93 -35.33 5.34 -0.81
C ARG A 93 -36.04 5.81 0.46
N GLU A 94 -35.30 6.37 1.41
CA GLU A 94 -35.88 6.95 2.62
C GLU A 94 -36.78 8.14 2.28
N ALA A 95 -36.37 9.02 1.36
CA ALA A 95 -37.17 10.15 0.92
C ALA A 95 -38.49 9.70 0.25
N GLU A 96 -38.45 8.65 -0.59
CA GLU A 96 -39.64 8.04 -1.19
C GLU A 96 -40.60 7.50 -0.12
N LEU A 97 -40.09 6.73 0.84
CA LEU A 97 -40.88 6.20 1.95
C LEU A 97 -41.46 7.32 2.83
N GLN A 98 -40.71 8.39 3.06
CA GLN A 98 -41.21 9.55 3.79
C GLN A 98 -42.35 10.24 3.02
N GLU A 99 -42.27 10.34 1.70
CA GLU A 99 -43.34 10.91 0.87
C GLU A 99 -44.59 10.05 0.88
N GLU A 100 -44.46 8.73 0.71
CA GLU A 100 -45.59 7.80 0.83
C GLU A 100 -46.22 7.89 2.23
N ASN A 101 -45.40 7.97 3.29
CA ASN A 101 -45.90 8.11 4.65
C ASN A 101 -46.67 9.42 4.84
N ARG A 102 -46.20 10.53 4.25
CA ARG A 102 -46.92 11.81 4.22
C ARG A 102 -48.28 11.67 3.52
N HIS A 103 -48.29 11.05 2.34
CA HIS A 103 -49.53 10.80 1.60
C HIS A 103 -50.52 9.94 2.40
N LEU A 104 -50.07 8.83 2.97
CA LEU A 104 -50.93 7.94 3.76
C LEU A 104 -51.51 8.64 4.98
N LYS A 105 -50.70 9.43 5.70
CA LYS A 105 -51.19 10.25 6.82
C LYS A 105 -52.26 11.24 6.38
N HIS A 106 -52.07 11.89 5.24
CA HIS A 106 -53.05 12.80 4.68
C HIS A 106 -54.37 12.09 4.32
N TRP A 107 -54.29 10.94 3.64
CA TRP A 107 -55.46 10.11 3.31
C TRP A 107 -56.22 9.65 4.55
N LEU A 108 -55.50 9.16 5.56
CA LEU A 108 -56.09 8.75 6.84
C LEU A 108 -56.82 9.93 7.50
N SER A 109 -56.23 11.13 7.48
CA SER A 109 -56.88 12.33 8.01
C SER A 109 -58.20 12.62 7.30
N ILE A 110 -58.24 12.55 5.97
CA ILE A 110 -59.46 12.78 5.18
C ILE A 110 -60.55 11.76 5.52
N ILE A 111 -60.19 10.47 5.59
CA ILE A 111 -61.12 9.38 5.91
C ILE A 111 -61.69 9.57 7.32
N ILE A 112 -60.85 9.86 8.30
CA ILE A 112 -61.27 10.09 9.69
C ILE A 112 -62.23 11.29 9.76
N CYS A 113 -61.91 12.42 9.11
CA CYS A 113 -62.81 13.57 9.06
C CYS A 113 -64.16 13.22 8.43
N SER A 114 -64.16 12.42 7.35
CA SER A 114 -65.39 11.99 6.67
C SER A 114 -66.26 11.09 7.55
N LEU A 115 -65.65 10.15 8.27
CA LEU A 115 -66.34 9.27 9.22
C LEU A 115 -66.96 10.05 10.40
N ILE A 116 -66.25 11.05 10.92
CA ILE A 116 -66.75 11.93 11.98
C ILE A 116 -67.97 12.72 11.49
N ILE A 117 -67.88 13.32 10.30
CA ILE A 117 -68.99 14.08 9.69
C ILE A 117 -70.22 13.18 9.49
N CYS A 118 -70.04 11.98 8.92
CA CYS A 118 -71.13 11.02 8.74
C CYS A 118 -71.78 10.58 10.06
N SER A 119 -70.97 10.39 11.12
CA SER A 119 -71.48 10.01 12.44
C SER A 119 -72.30 11.12 13.12
N ILE A 120 -71.94 12.38 12.89
CA ILE A 120 -72.72 13.55 13.38
C ILE A 120 -74.02 13.71 12.58
N SER A 121 -74.00 13.39 11.28
CA SER A 121 -75.13 13.58 10.37
C SER A 121 -76.16 12.44 10.41
N GLY A 122 -75.75 11.23 10.84
CA GLY A 122 -76.56 10.02 10.89
C GLY A 122 -77.25 9.74 12.23
N CYS A 123 -77.12 10.62 13.22
CA CYS A 123 -77.93 10.62 14.44
C CYS A 123 -79.15 11.54 14.24
N LEU A 124 -80.14 11.07 13.49
CA LEU A 124 -81.50 11.62 13.40
C LEU A 124 -82.48 10.49 13.14
#